data_AF-A0A3A4X5Q1-F1
#
_entry.id   AF-A0A3A4X5Q1-F1
#
_cell.length_a   1.000
_cell.length_b   1.000
_cell.length_c   1.000
_cell.angle_alpha   90.00
_cell.angle_beta   90.00
_cell.angle_gamma   90.00
#
_symmetry.space_group_name_H-M   'P 1'
#
loop_
_entity.id
_entity.type
_entity.pdbx_description
1 polymer ?
#
loop_
_entity_poly.entity_id
_entity_poly.type
_entity_poly.pdbx_seq_one_letter_code
_entity_poly.pdbx_strand_id
1 'polypeptide(L)' 'MIFDETGFLEKGQDSIGVARQYCGTIGKVDNCQVGVFAAYVSESGYALIDQRVFIPEQWYI' A
#
# COMPACT_ATOMS: atom_id res chain seq x y z
N MET A 1 -12.84 -11.31 6.23
CA MET A 1 -12.17 -10.36 5.32
C MET A 1 -10.97 -9.80 6.05
N ILE A 2 -9.82 -9.73 5.39
CA ILE A 2 -8.57 -9.20 5.92
C ILE A 2 -8.19 -7.98 5.08
N PHE A 3 -7.66 -6.96 5.74
CA PHE A 3 -7.03 -5.82 5.09
C PHE A 3 -5.59 -5.73 5.58
N ASP A 4 -4.70 -5.42 4.65
CA ASP A 4 -3.27 -5.26 4.93
C ASP A 4 -2.68 -4.22 3.98
N GLU A 5 -1.74 -3.42 4.46
CA GLU A 5 -0.96 -2.51 3.64
C GLU A 5 0.41 -3.08 3.28
N THR A 6 0.86 -2.82 2.06
CA THR A 6 2.23 -3.16 1.64
C THR A 6 2.89 -1.91 1.05
N GLY A 7 4.10 -1.63 1.55
CA GLY A 7 4.93 -0.53 1.07
C GLY A 7 5.90 -0.99 -0.03
N PHE A 8 5.97 -0.22 -1.11
CA PHE A 8 6.90 -0.42 -2.22
C PHE A 8 7.91 0.72 -2.20
N LEU A 9 9.16 0.38 -1.90
CA LEU A 9 10.27 1.35 -1.87
C LEU A 9 10.48 1.95 -3.26
N GLU A 10 10.52 3.29 -3.32
CA GLU A 10 10.66 4.01 -4.58
C GLU A 10 11.84 4.97 -4.54
N LYS A 11 12.60 5.01 -5.62
CA LYS A 11 13.75 5.93 -5.76
C LYS A 11 13.38 7.22 -6.51
N GLY A 12 12.29 7.20 -7.28
CA GLY A 12 11.82 8.32 -8.10
C GLY A 12 10.51 8.91 -7.61
N GLN A 13 9.87 9.70 -8.48
CA GLN A 13 8.56 10.34 -8.27
C GLN A 13 7.57 10.04 -9.42
N ASP A 14 7.88 9.06 -10.26
CA ASP A 14 7.11 8.76 -11.46
C ASP A 14 5.87 7.88 -11.18
N SER A 15 5.80 7.31 -9.97
CA SER A 15 4.67 6.50 -9.51
C SER A 15 3.68 7.34 -8.69
N ILE A 16 2.38 7.20 -8.98
CA ILE A 16 1.30 7.90 -8.27
C ILE A 16 1.31 7.59 -6.76
N GLY A 17 1.07 8.58 -5.90
CA GLY A 17 0.97 8.36 -4.45
C GLY A 17 2.31 8.04 -3.76
N VAL A 18 3.44 8.17 -4.46
CA VAL A 18 4.77 8.10 -3.84
C VAL A 18 4.98 9.31 -2.95
N ALA A 19 5.43 9.05 -1.73
CA ALA A 19 5.90 10.08 -0.83
C ALA A 19 6.70 9.49 0.33
N ARG A 20 7.23 10.36 1.20
CA ARG A 20 7.74 9.95 2.50
C ARG A 20 6.57 9.56 3.42
N GLN A 21 6.33 8.25 3.53
CA GLN A 21 5.29 7.66 4.36
C GLN A 21 5.80 6.34 4.96
N TYR A 22 5.04 5.72 5.88
CA TYR A 22 5.47 4.47 6.50
C TYR A 22 5.44 3.33 5.49
N CYS A 23 6.59 2.68 5.28
CA CYS A 23 6.72 1.54 4.40
C CYS A 23 6.78 0.27 5.24
N GLY A 24 5.68 -0.50 5.27
CA GLY A 24 5.58 -1.74 6.04
C GLY A 24 6.71 -2.74 5.73
N THR A 25 7.14 -2.83 4.46
CA THR A 25 8.19 -3.74 3.99
C THR A 25 9.56 -3.51 4.63
N ILE A 26 9.89 -2.26 4.99
CA ILE A 26 11.16 -1.90 5.64
C ILE A 26 10.99 -1.42 7.08
N GLY A 27 9.76 -1.40 7.60
CA GLY A 27 9.43 -1.05 8.97
C GLY A 27 9.74 0.40 9.37
N LYS A 28 9.85 1.33 8.40
CA LYS A 28 10.21 2.73 8.66
C LYS A 28 9.57 3.70 7.66
N VAL A 29 9.61 4.99 7.97
CA VAL A 29 9.21 6.06 7.05
C VAL A 29 10.30 6.27 6.00
N ASP A 30 9.95 6.13 4.74
CA ASP A 30 10.85 6.36 3.60
C ASP A 30 10.04 6.75 2.35
N ASN A 31 10.72 7.10 1.26
CA ASN A 31 10.06 7.35 -0.01
C ASN A 31 9.51 6.04 -0.57
N CYS A 32 8.18 5.88 -0.53
CA CYS A 32 7.50 4.67 -0.97
C CYS A 32 6.10 4.97 -1.48
N GLN A 33 5.58 4.05 -2.30
CA GLN A 33 4.16 3.93 -2.62
C GLN A 33 3.56 2.89 -1.67
N VAL A 34 2.33 3.11 -1.19
CA VAL A 34 1.65 2.15 -0.32
C VAL A 34 0.38 1.65 -1.02
N GLY A 35 0.25 0.34 -1.12
CA GLY A 35 -0.96 -0.33 -1.56
C GLY A 35 -1.74 -0.87 -0.38
N VAL A 36 -3.06 -0.76 -0.41
CA VAL A 36 -3.99 -1.38 0.54
C VAL A 36 -4.71 -2.52 -0.16
N PHE A 37 -4.63 -3.71 0.42
CA PHE A 37 -5.14 -4.95 -0.17
C PHE A 37 -6.27 -5.50 0.68
N ALA A 38 -7.32 -5.98 0.02
CA ALA A 38 -8.42 -6.68 0.66
C ALA A 38 -8.40 -8.14 0.23
N ALA A 39 -8.49 -9.05 1.21
CA ALA A 39 -8.57 -10.48 0.99
C ALA A 39 -9.82 -11.08 1.63
N TYR A 40 -10.49 -11.96 0.90
CA TYR A 40 -11.48 -12.87 1.46
C TYR A 40 -10.77 -14.11 2.00
N VAL A 41 -11.19 -14.56 3.18
CA VAL A 41 -10.66 -15.76 3.84
C VAL A 41 -11.84 -16.55 4.42
N SER A 42 -11.83 -17.85 4.20
CA SER A 42 -12.80 -18.82 4.69
C SER A 42 -12.13 -20.17 4.95
N GLU A 43 -12.86 -21.12 5.52
CA GLU A 43 -12.39 -22.50 5.69
C GLU A 43 -12.06 -23.18 4.35
N SER A 44 -12.69 -22.74 3.26
CA SER A 44 -12.45 -23.30 1.91
C SER A 44 -11.27 -22.66 1.18
N GLY A 45 -10.62 -21.64 1.76
CA GLY A 45 -9.47 -20.98 1.17
C GLY A 45 -9.52 -19.45 1.23
N TYR A 46 -8.61 -18.82 0.49
CA TYR A 46 -8.41 -17.38 0.47
C TYR A 46 -8.27 -16.84 -0.96
N ALA A 47 -8.67 -15.58 -1.16
CA ALA A 47 -8.54 -14.88 -2.44
C ALA A 47 -8.34 -13.38 -2.21
N LEU A 48 -7.48 -12.75 -3.02
CA LEU A 48 -7.44 -11.29 -3.12
C LEU A 48 -8.70 -10.81 -3.84
N ILE A 49 -9.35 -9.78 -3.29
CA ILE A 49 -10.64 -9.28 -3.77
C ILE A 49 -10.60 -7.81 -4.23
N ASP A 50 -9.72 -6.99 -3.64
CA ASP A 50 -9.53 -5.60 -4.08
C ASP A 50 -8.12 -5.12 -3.74
N GLN A 51 -7.66 -4.10 -4.47
CA GLN A 51 -6.40 -3.40 -4.23
C GLN A 51 -6.54 -1.92 -4.60
N ARG A 52 -6.01 -1.04 -3.75
CA ARG A 52 -5.99 0.41 -4.01
C ARG A 52 -4.66 1.02 -3.61
N VAL A 53 -4.26 2.08 -4.30
CA VAL A 53 -3.12 2.91 -3.89
C VAL A 53 -3.58 3.88 -2.81
N PHE A 54 -2.86 3.94 -1.70
CA PHE A 54 -3.02 4.99 -0.70
C PHE A 54 -2.46 6.29 -1.27
N ILE A 55 -3.29 7.33 -1.30
CA ILE A 55 -2.91 8.66 -1.79
C ILE A 55 -2.68 9.56 -0.57
N PRO A 56 -1.42 9.95 -0.30
CA PRO A 56 -1.09 10.80 0.84
C PRO A 56 -1.67 12.21 0.71
N GLU A 57 -1.86 12.90 1.84
CA GLU A 57 -2.50 14.22 1.87
C GLU A 57 -1.85 15.25 0.93
N GLN A 58 -0.52 15.27 0.86
CA GLN A 58 0.24 16.17 -0.01
C GLN A 58 0.01 15.98 -1.52
N TRP A 59 -0.71 14.94 -1.94
CA TRP A 59 -1.13 14.72 -3.32
C TRP A 59 -2.49 15.32 -3.65
N TYR A 60 -3.32 15.66 -2.65
CA TYR A 60 -4.56 16.39 -2.87
C TYR A 60 -4.23 17.88 -2.89
N ILE A 61 -3.94 18.37 -4.09
CA ILE A 61 -3.71 19.80 -4.39
C ILE A 61 -5.02 20.57 -4.29
#